data_AF-A0A3A5IEX8-F1
#
_entry.id   AF-A0A3A5IEX8-F1
#
_cell.length_a   1.000
_cell.length_b   1.000
_cell.length_c   1.000
_cell.angle_alpha   90.00
_cell.angle_beta   90.00
_cell.angle_gamma   90.00
#
_symmetry.space_group_name_H-M   'P 1'
#
loop_
_entity.id
_entity.type
_entity.pdbx_description
1 polymer ?
#
loop_
_entity_poly.entity_id
_entity_poly.type
_entity_poly.pdbx_seq_one_letter_code
_entity_poly.pdbx_strand_id
1 'polypeptide(L)'
;MEGKEERFLNPVLQTARQRVLLQEWFAQYKQPSLKIHTITVFTNKKAIIKSFKHNLQVIQLGQLPSFLSSLDEKFASKTLTNRDQRTLSSFFVQQHVPLEIDILQRFQLKEEDLIKGISCPQCYKFSMVRHLRKWHCPACLFSTRDAHVRALQEYFLLLHSTITNRQLREFFQVPCPWLAHYLLSSMNLISESKNKGRRYMLNFNS
;
A
#
# COMPACT_ATOMS: atom_id res chain seq x y z
N MET A 1 -21.95 -21.98 9.22
CA MET A 1 -20.89 -21.07 9.71
C MET A 1 -21.45 -20.37 10.92
N GLU A 2 -21.11 -20.87 12.11
CA GLU A 2 -21.68 -20.45 13.38
C GLU A 2 -21.22 -19.05 13.79
N GLY A 3 -22.14 -18.31 14.41
CA GLY A 3 -22.00 -16.92 14.84
C GLY A 3 -20.87 -16.67 15.84
N LYS A 4 -19.67 -16.40 15.33
CA LYS A 4 -18.62 -15.72 16.11
C LYS A 4 -18.95 -14.23 16.20
N GLU A 5 -19.41 -13.80 17.38
CA GLU A 5 -19.45 -12.38 17.73
C GLU A 5 -18.03 -11.90 18.06
N GLU A 6 -17.41 -11.14 17.13
CA GLU A 6 -16.14 -10.47 17.39
C GLU A 6 -16.40 -9.09 18.00
N ARG A 7 -15.79 -8.84 19.17
CA ARG A 7 -15.80 -7.52 19.81
C ARG A 7 -14.66 -6.67 19.26
N PHE A 8 -15.01 -5.66 18.47
CA PHE A 8 -14.06 -4.64 18.05
C PHE A 8 -13.86 -3.59 19.16
N LEU A 9 -12.66 -3.00 19.21
CA LEU A 9 -12.42 -1.79 20.00
C LEU A 9 -13.47 -0.74 19.64
N ASN A 10 -13.95 0.02 20.62
CA ASN A 10 -15.00 1.01 20.40
C ASN A 10 -14.56 2.04 19.33
N PRO A 11 -15.13 2.00 18.12
CA PRO A 11 -14.62 2.78 17.01
C PRO A 11 -14.89 4.28 17.20
N VAL A 12 -15.92 4.64 17.99
CA VAL A 12 -16.19 6.04 18.35
C VAL A 12 -15.08 6.60 19.22
N LEU A 13 -14.61 5.82 20.21
CA LEU A 13 -13.48 6.22 21.05
C LEU A 13 -12.19 6.29 20.23
N GLN A 14 -11.99 5.37 19.28
CA GLN A 14 -10.85 5.41 18.37
C GLN A 14 -10.85 6.69 17.53
N THR A 15 -11.99 7.07 16.93
CA THR A 15 -12.10 8.30 16.15
C THR A 15 -11.90 9.55 17.02
N ALA A 16 -12.46 9.58 18.23
CA ALA A 16 -12.26 10.68 19.17
C ALA A 16 -10.78 10.84 19.56
N ARG A 17 -10.08 9.72 19.82
CA ARG A 17 -8.65 9.71 20.10
C ARG A 17 -7.82 10.20 18.90
N GLN A 18 -8.15 9.75 17.69
CA GLN A 18 -7.47 10.20 16.47
C GLN A 18 -7.59 11.70 16.25
N ARG A 19 -8.74 12.31 16.56
CA ARG A 19 -8.91 13.76 16.54
C ARG A 19 -7.95 14.47 17.49
N VAL A 20 -7.85 14.01 18.74
CA VAL A 20 -6.94 14.62 19.74
C VAL A 20 -5.49 14.51 19.27
N LEU A 21 -5.07 13.31 18.84
CA LEU A 21 -3.70 13.09 18.34
C LEU A 21 -3.38 13.97 17.12
N LEU A 22 -4.33 14.13 16.20
CA LEU A 22 -4.15 15.02 15.04
C LEU A 22 -4.01 16.48 15.46
N GLN A 23 -4.78 16.94 16.46
CA GLN A 23 -4.68 18.29 17.00
C GLN A 23 -3.34 18.54 17.69
N GLU A 24 -2.88 17.59 18.51
CA GLU A 24 -1.58 17.64 19.17
C GLU A 24 -0.44 17.65 18.15
N TRP A 25 -0.53 16.81 17.12
CA TRP A 25 0.44 16.77 16.03
C TRP A 25 0.50 18.10 15.27
N PHE A 26 -0.64 18.73 14.97
CA PHE A 26 -0.66 20.08 14.38
C PHE A 26 0.04 21.12 15.27
N ALA A 27 -0.19 21.07 16.58
CA ALA A 27 0.42 21.98 17.53
C ALA A 27 1.95 21.80 17.61
N GLN A 28 2.44 20.55 17.60
CA GLN A 28 3.87 20.24 17.58
C GLN A 28 4.60 20.86 16.38
N TYR A 29 3.95 20.87 15.22
CA TYR A 29 4.48 21.47 13.98
C TYR A 29 4.09 22.94 13.78
N LYS A 30 3.55 23.60 14.82
CA LYS A 30 3.13 25.02 14.81
C LYS A 30 2.18 25.35 13.65
N GLN A 31 1.33 24.40 13.26
CA GLN A 31 0.29 24.62 12.25
C GLN A 31 -0.93 25.33 12.86
N PRO A 32 -1.73 26.03 12.04
CA PRO A 32 -2.98 26.63 12.50
C PRO A 32 -3.93 25.58 13.09
N SER A 33 -4.63 25.93 14.17
CA SER A 33 -5.62 25.04 14.77
C SER A 33 -6.77 24.78 13.78
N LEU A 34 -7.00 23.51 13.45
CA LEU A 34 -8.12 23.11 12.60
C LEU A 34 -9.31 22.59 13.40
N LYS A 35 -10.51 22.96 12.95
CA LYS A 35 -11.75 22.38 13.46
C LYS A 35 -11.96 21.00 12.82
N ILE A 36 -11.59 19.95 13.56
CA ILE A 36 -11.70 18.56 13.08
C ILE A 36 -13.07 18.00 13.45
N HIS A 37 -13.84 17.60 12.43
CA HIS A 37 -15.12 16.91 12.59
C HIS A 37 -14.91 15.41 12.42
N THR A 38 -15.52 14.62 13.30
CA THR A 38 -15.34 13.17 13.36
C THR A 38 -16.63 12.45 13.02
N ILE A 39 -16.50 11.32 12.33
CA ILE A 39 -17.57 10.36 12.12
C ILE A 39 -17.00 8.95 11.99
N THR A 40 -17.70 7.97 12.54
CA THR A 40 -17.40 6.55 12.38
C THR A 40 -18.31 5.98 11.30
N VAL A 41 -17.72 5.38 10.27
CA VAL A 41 -18.47 4.80 9.15
C VAL A 41 -18.25 3.29 9.13
N PHE A 42 -19.34 2.52 9.21
CA PHE A 42 -19.30 1.07 9.00
C PHE A 42 -19.49 0.75 7.52
N THR A 43 -18.46 0.19 6.91
CA THR A 43 -18.45 -0.17 5.47
C THR A 43 -19.06 -1.54 5.20
N ASN A 44 -19.07 -2.43 6.20
CA ASN A 44 -19.70 -3.74 6.08
C ASN A 44 -21.23 -3.62 6.10
N LYS A 45 -21.88 -3.90 4.97
CA LYS A 45 -23.35 -3.87 4.82
C LYS A 45 -24.09 -4.85 5.73
N LYS A 46 -23.41 -5.90 6.21
CA LYS A 46 -23.97 -6.90 7.14
C LYS A 46 -23.77 -6.54 8.61
N ALA A 47 -23.08 -5.44 8.91
CA ALA A 47 -22.84 -5.04 10.30
C ALA A 47 -24.15 -4.53 10.94
N ILE A 48 -24.56 -5.17 12.04
CA ILE A 48 -25.68 -4.74 12.86
C ILE A 48 -25.13 -3.85 13.98
N ILE A 49 -25.46 -2.57 13.92
CA ILE A 49 -25.02 -1.58 14.91
C ILE A 49 -26.07 -1.54 16.03
N LYS A 50 -25.79 -2.20 17.15
CA LYS A 50 -26.59 -2.09 18.37
C LYS A 50 -25.98 -1.01 19.25
N SER A 51 -26.63 0.15 19.34
CA SER A 51 -26.23 1.23 20.24
C SER A 51 -27.36 1.51 21.23
N PHE A 52 -27.00 1.60 22.52
CA PHE A 52 -27.91 2.02 23.59
C PHE A 52 -28.04 3.55 23.69
N LYS A 53 -27.27 4.31 22.89
CA LYS A 53 -27.31 5.78 22.86
C LYS A 53 -27.54 6.28 21.43
N HIS A 54 -28.54 7.13 21.26
CA HIS A 54 -28.94 7.72 19.98
C HIS A 54 -27.93 8.72 19.38
N ASN A 55 -26.89 9.12 20.12
CA ASN A 55 -25.99 10.23 19.77
C ASN A 55 -24.58 9.81 19.36
N LEU A 56 -24.35 8.54 19.00
CA LEU A 56 -23.03 8.15 18.49
C LEU A 56 -22.90 8.67 17.05
N GLN A 57 -21.78 9.34 16.74
CA GLN A 57 -21.38 9.77 15.39
C GLN A 57 -21.06 8.54 14.54
N VAL A 58 -22.04 7.65 14.34
CA VAL A 58 -21.89 6.36 13.71
C VAL A 58 -22.93 6.25 12.61
N ILE A 59 -22.47 5.98 11.40
CA ILE A 59 -23.32 5.81 10.23
C ILE A 59 -22.94 4.55 9.44
N GLN A 60 -23.87 4.07 8.64
CA GLN A 60 -23.58 3.11 7.58
C GLN A 60 -23.06 3.82 6.34
N LEU A 61 -22.29 3.11 5.50
CA LEU A 61 -21.71 3.66 4.28
C LEU A 61 -22.71 4.37 3.36
N GLY A 62 -23.94 3.86 3.25
CA GLY A 62 -24.99 4.47 2.42
C GLY A 62 -25.43 5.87 2.88
N GLN A 63 -25.17 6.23 4.13
CA GLN A 63 -25.52 7.54 4.71
C GLN A 63 -24.39 8.57 4.60
N LEU A 64 -23.20 8.15 4.16
CA LEU A 64 -22.03 9.04 4.06
C LEU A 64 -22.28 10.25 3.13
N PRO A 65 -22.89 10.10 1.94
CA PRO A 65 -23.18 11.25 1.08
C PRO A 65 -24.06 12.29 1.78
N SER A 66 -25.17 11.86 2.41
CA SER A 66 -26.08 12.75 3.14
C SER A 66 -25.40 13.44 4.32
N PHE A 67 -24.50 12.73 5.02
CA PHE A 67 -23.70 13.33 6.09
C PHE A 67 -22.77 14.43 5.55
N LEU A 68 -22.08 14.19 4.44
CA LEU A 68 -21.21 15.19 3.81
C LEU A 68 -22.02 16.42 3.36
N SER A 69 -23.17 16.23 2.70
CA SER A 69 -24.06 17.34 2.33
C SER A 69 -24.52 18.15 3.55
N SER A 70 -24.83 17.49 4.67
CA SER A 70 -25.19 18.18 5.91
C SER A 70 -24.04 19.00 6.50
N LEU A 71 -22.78 18.61 6.26
CA LEU A 71 -21.62 19.40 6.66
C LEU A 71 -21.45 20.62 5.75
N ASP A 72 -21.64 20.47 4.45
CA ASP A 72 -21.57 21.58 3.48
C ASP A 72 -22.62 22.65 3.80
N GLU A 73 -23.86 22.24 4.11
CA GLU A 73 -24.93 23.14 4.54
C GLU A 73 -24.60 23.83 5.86
N LYS A 74 -24.13 23.07 6.86
CA LYS A 74 -23.81 23.59 8.19
C LYS A 74 -22.59 24.51 8.21
N PHE A 75 -21.66 24.31 7.29
CA PHE A 75 -20.39 25.03 7.21
C PHE A 75 -20.22 25.75 5.86
N ALA A 76 -21.30 26.37 5.37
CA ALA A 76 -21.30 27.12 4.11
C ALA A 76 -20.22 28.22 4.04
N SER A 77 -19.77 28.75 5.18
CA SER A 77 -18.63 29.68 5.25
C SER A 77 -17.30 28.94 5.20
N LYS A 78 -16.50 29.19 4.15
CA LYS A 78 -15.13 28.65 4.04
C LYS A 78 -14.28 29.12 5.22
N THR A 79 -13.84 28.17 6.04
CA THR A 79 -12.94 28.44 7.18
C THR A 79 -11.47 28.48 6.75
N LEU A 80 -11.14 27.91 5.58
CA LEU A 80 -9.79 27.87 5.02
C LEU A 80 -9.78 28.53 3.64
N THR A 81 -8.77 29.37 3.40
CA THR A 81 -8.52 29.95 2.09
C THR A 81 -7.87 28.92 1.15
N ASN A 82 -7.88 29.18 -0.15
CA ASN A 82 -7.15 28.35 -1.13
C ASN A 82 -5.64 28.28 -0.81
N ARG A 83 -5.09 29.33 -0.21
CA ARG A 83 -3.69 29.37 0.23
C ARG A 83 -3.44 28.42 1.40
N ASP A 84 -4.34 28.41 2.38
CA ASP A 84 -4.24 27.50 3.53
C ASP A 84 -4.32 26.04 3.09
N GLN A 85 -5.25 25.73 2.17
CA GLN A 85 -5.40 24.37 1.62
C GLN A 85 -4.13 23.89 0.91
N ARG A 86 -3.51 24.74 0.07
CA ARG A 86 -2.23 24.40 -0.59
C ARG A 86 -1.11 24.20 0.41
N THR A 87 -1.03 25.06 1.43
CA THR A 87 -0.01 24.97 2.48
C THR A 87 -0.14 23.67 3.28
N LEU A 88 -1.37 23.34 3.69
CA LEU A 88 -1.67 22.10 4.40
C LEU A 88 -1.38 20.86 3.55
N SER A 89 -1.76 20.87 2.27
CA SER A 89 -1.47 19.77 1.35
C SER A 89 0.03 19.51 1.23
N SER A 90 0.82 20.56 0.97
CA SER A 90 2.28 20.45 0.92
C SER A 90 2.87 19.97 2.25
N PHE A 91 2.35 20.44 3.38
CA PHE A 91 2.77 20.00 4.70
C PHE A 91 2.50 18.50 4.93
N PHE A 92 1.31 18.00 4.59
CA PHE A 92 1.01 16.58 4.69
C PHE A 92 1.93 15.72 3.82
N VAL A 93 2.24 16.15 2.60
CA VAL A 93 3.18 15.44 1.72
C VAL A 93 4.59 15.45 2.29
N GLN A 94 5.06 16.59 2.83
CA GLN A 94 6.39 16.71 3.43
C GLN A 94 6.55 15.86 4.70
N GLN A 95 5.48 15.71 5.48
CA GLN A 95 5.50 14.91 6.71
C GLN A 95 5.06 13.45 6.49
N HIS A 96 4.69 13.08 5.27
CA HIS A 96 4.31 11.71 4.98
C HIS A 96 5.53 10.80 5.12
N VAL A 97 5.44 9.86 6.04
CA VAL A 97 6.41 8.76 6.17
C VAL A 97 5.74 7.52 5.59
N PRO A 98 6.30 6.93 4.51
CA PRO A 98 5.80 5.66 4.00
C PRO A 98 5.78 4.60 5.10
N LEU A 99 4.72 3.79 5.09
CA LEU A 99 4.58 2.71 6.05
C LEU A 99 5.54 1.56 5.66
N GLU A 100 6.68 1.49 6.34
CA GLU A 100 7.63 0.39 6.21
C GLU A 100 7.18 -0.76 7.12
N ILE A 101 6.53 -1.77 6.54
CA ILE A 101 6.16 -3.00 7.24
C ILE A 101 6.93 -4.15 6.62
N ASP A 102 7.60 -4.93 7.46
CA ASP A 102 8.03 -6.28 7.09
C ASP A 102 6.79 -7.17 6.96
N ILE A 103 6.34 -7.35 5.71
CA ILE A 103 5.15 -8.12 5.38
C ILE A 103 5.30 -9.57 5.86
N LEU A 104 6.50 -10.15 5.72
CA LEU A 104 6.76 -11.52 6.14
C LEU A 104 6.65 -11.66 7.65
N GLN A 105 7.26 -10.74 8.40
CA GLN A 105 7.15 -10.73 9.86
C GLN A 105 5.70 -10.55 10.33
N ARG A 106 4.95 -9.63 9.71
CA ARG A 106 3.55 -9.37 10.05
C ARG A 106 2.67 -10.62 9.90
N PHE A 107 2.91 -11.41 8.87
CA PHE A 107 2.17 -12.64 8.59
C PHE A 107 2.85 -13.91 9.12
N GLN A 108 3.96 -13.78 9.86
CA GLN A 108 4.75 -14.90 10.38
C GLN A 108 5.21 -15.88 9.30
N LEU A 109 5.53 -15.34 8.12
CA LEU A 109 6.05 -16.09 6.98
C LEU A 109 7.57 -15.98 6.93
N LYS A 110 8.20 -16.98 6.31
CA LYS A 110 9.61 -16.96 5.95
C LYS A 110 9.76 -16.80 4.44
N GLU A 111 10.95 -16.41 3.99
CA GLU A 111 11.23 -16.30 2.54
C GLU A 111 11.06 -17.64 1.79
N GLU A 112 11.23 -18.76 2.49
CA GLU A 112 11.02 -20.11 1.96
C GLU A 112 9.54 -20.43 1.69
N ASP A 113 8.62 -19.75 2.36
CA ASP A 113 7.17 -19.90 2.15
C ASP A 113 6.69 -19.17 0.88
N LEU A 114 7.52 -18.30 0.31
CA LEU A 114 7.19 -17.56 -0.90
C LEU A 114 7.28 -18.45 -2.14
N ILE A 115 6.26 -18.36 -2.99
CA ILE A 115 6.29 -18.97 -4.32
C ILE A 115 7.29 -18.20 -5.18
N LYS A 116 8.38 -18.88 -5.56
CA LYS A 116 9.42 -18.35 -6.44
C LYS A 116 9.05 -18.54 -7.91
N GLY A 117 9.61 -17.71 -8.78
CA GLY A 117 9.32 -17.69 -10.21
C GLY A 117 8.62 -16.41 -10.64
N ILE A 118 8.19 -16.35 -11.90
CA ILE A 118 7.51 -15.18 -12.46
C ILE A 118 6.03 -15.49 -12.65
N SER A 119 5.18 -14.66 -12.04
CA SER A 119 3.74 -14.77 -12.14
C SER A 119 3.21 -14.32 -13.50
N CYS A 120 2.28 -15.10 -14.05
CA CYS A 120 1.56 -14.73 -15.27
C CYS A 120 0.54 -13.61 -14.97
N PRO A 121 0.57 -12.47 -15.66
CA PRO A 121 -0.37 -11.38 -15.39
C PRO A 121 -1.81 -11.69 -15.78
N GLN A 122 -2.06 -12.77 -16.56
CA GLN A 122 -3.40 -13.17 -16.97
C GLN A 122 -4.03 -14.24 -16.05
N CYS A 123 -3.25 -15.24 -15.60
CA CYS A 123 -3.78 -16.35 -14.79
C CYS A 123 -3.15 -16.47 -13.39
N TYR A 124 -2.21 -15.58 -13.05
CA TYR A 124 -1.54 -15.48 -11.75
C TYR A 124 -0.75 -16.72 -11.30
N LYS A 125 -0.54 -17.69 -12.19
CA LYS A 125 0.34 -18.84 -11.93
C LYS A 125 1.81 -18.43 -12.08
N PHE A 126 2.66 -18.87 -11.16
CA PHE A 126 4.11 -18.66 -11.15
C PHE A 126 4.86 -19.65 -12.04
N SER A 127 4.46 -19.73 -13.31
CA SER A 127 4.98 -20.72 -14.25
C SER A 127 5.53 -20.11 -15.54
N MET A 128 5.72 -18.78 -15.59
CA MET A 128 6.23 -18.15 -16.79
C MET A 128 7.66 -18.59 -17.09
N VAL A 129 7.88 -19.11 -18.30
CA VAL A 129 9.18 -19.52 -18.81
C VAL A 129 9.69 -18.49 -19.82
N ARG A 130 11.01 -18.27 -19.84
CA ARG A 130 11.62 -17.38 -20.82
C ARG A 130 11.82 -18.13 -22.14
N HIS A 131 11.23 -17.64 -23.22
CA HIS A 131 11.50 -18.11 -24.58
C HIS A 131 11.93 -16.93 -25.46
N LEU A 132 13.18 -16.95 -25.91
CA LEU A 132 13.82 -15.85 -26.65
C LEU A 132 13.65 -14.49 -25.93
N ARG A 133 12.86 -13.58 -26.52
CA ARG A 133 12.61 -12.23 -26.02
C ARG A 133 11.30 -12.07 -25.24
N LYS A 134 10.53 -13.15 -25.05
CA LYS A 134 9.23 -13.12 -24.34
C LYS A 134 9.19 -14.12 -23.18
N TRP A 135 8.42 -13.77 -22.16
CA TRP A 135 7.93 -14.67 -21.13
C TRP A 135 6.67 -15.33 -21.65
N HIS A 136 6.60 -16.66 -21.56
CA HIS A 136 5.47 -17.46 -22.00
C HIS A 136 4.89 -18.23 -20.81
N CYS A 137 3.57 -18.17 -20.65
CA CYS A 137 2.87 -18.94 -19.63
C CYS A 137 2.36 -20.25 -20.23
N PRO A 138 2.87 -21.43 -19.80
CA PRO A 138 2.41 -22.70 -20.33
C PRO A 138 0.97 -23.04 -19.91
N ALA A 139 0.46 -22.41 -18.85
CA ALA A 139 -0.87 -22.72 -18.31
C ALA A 139 -2.03 -22.02 -19.03
N CYS A 140 -1.80 -20.84 -19.59
CA CYS A 140 -2.85 -20.06 -20.30
C CYS A 140 -2.38 -19.50 -21.65
N LEU A 141 -1.19 -19.90 -22.11
CA LEU A 141 -0.56 -19.51 -23.37
C LEU A 141 -0.26 -18.01 -23.54
N PHE A 142 -0.53 -17.20 -22.52
CA PHE A 142 -0.24 -15.76 -22.52
C PHE A 142 1.26 -15.51 -22.66
N SER A 143 1.62 -14.49 -23.42
CA SER A 143 3.02 -14.11 -23.65
C SER A 143 3.23 -12.61 -23.53
N THR A 144 4.23 -12.19 -22.75
CA THR A 144 4.61 -10.78 -22.63
C THR A 144 6.13 -10.58 -22.58
N ARG A 145 6.63 -9.37 -22.83
CA ARG A 145 8.07 -9.06 -22.77
C ARG A 145 8.54 -8.70 -21.37
N ASP A 146 7.65 -8.18 -20.53
CA ASP A 146 7.94 -7.38 -19.34
C ASP A 146 7.45 -8.00 -18.02
N ALA A 147 7.00 -9.27 -18.00
CA ALA A 147 6.55 -9.93 -16.77
C ALA A 147 7.57 -9.87 -15.61
N HIS A 148 8.86 -9.89 -15.96
CA HIS A 148 9.96 -9.73 -15.02
C HIS A 148 9.99 -8.38 -14.29
N VAL A 149 9.45 -7.30 -14.88
CA VAL A 149 9.41 -5.97 -14.26
C VAL A 149 8.51 -6.01 -13.03
N ARG A 150 7.29 -6.54 -13.20
CA ARG A 150 6.34 -6.74 -12.09
C ARG A 150 6.89 -7.67 -11.03
N ALA A 151 7.47 -8.81 -11.43
CA ALA A 151 8.06 -9.75 -10.49
C ALA A 151 9.18 -9.10 -9.67
N LEU A 152 9.95 -8.18 -10.26
CA LEU A 152 10.99 -7.45 -9.53
C LEU A 152 10.40 -6.46 -8.52
N GLN A 153 9.33 -5.76 -8.88
CA GLN A 153 8.62 -4.87 -7.95
C GLN A 153 8.06 -5.67 -6.75
N GLU A 154 7.49 -6.83 -7.01
CA GLU A 154 7.01 -7.74 -5.96
C GLU A 154 8.14 -8.18 -5.03
N TYR A 155 9.35 -8.47 -5.55
CA TYR A 155 10.53 -8.72 -4.73
C TYR A 155 10.85 -7.54 -3.79
N PHE A 156 10.88 -6.31 -4.31
CA PHE A 156 11.22 -5.13 -3.48
C PHE A 156 10.17 -4.83 -2.42
N LEU A 157 8.90 -5.15 -2.68
CA LEU A 157 7.81 -4.98 -1.72
C LEU A 157 7.80 -6.06 -0.63
N LEU A 158 8.25 -7.27 -0.94
CA LEU A 158 8.15 -8.43 -0.03
C LEU A 158 9.43 -8.73 0.75
N LEU A 159 10.61 -8.45 0.18
CA LEU A 159 11.88 -8.97 0.68
C LEU A 159 12.86 -7.88 1.08
N HIS A 160 13.51 -7.25 0.11
CA HIS A 160 14.63 -6.35 0.36
C HIS A 160 14.56 -5.14 -0.57
N SER A 161 15.03 -3.99 -0.10
CA SER A 161 15.17 -2.76 -0.92
C SER A 161 16.25 -2.83 -1.99
N THR A 162 17.10 -3.86 -1.95
CA THR A 162 18.17 -4.11 -2.92
C THR A 162 18.13 -5.54 -3.44
N ILE A 163 18.60 -5.73 -4.67
CA ILE A 163 18.74 -7.06 -5.26
C ILE A 163 20.09 -7.22 -5.94
N THR A 164 20.68 -8.40 -5.78
CA THR A 164 21.87 -8.85 -6.51
C THR A 164 21.49 -9.80 -7.63
N ASN A 165 22.41 -10.03 -8.58
CA ASN A 165 22.20 -11.04 -9.63
C ASN A 165 21.87 -12.41 -9.03
N ARG A 166 22.55 -12.82 -7.96
CA ARG A 166 22.30 -14.10 -7.27
C ARG A 166 20.88 -14.16 -6.72
N GLN A 167 20.44 -13.14 -5.98
CA GLN A 167 19.09 -13.08 -5.42
C GLN A 167 18.03 -13.10 -6.51
N LEU A 168 18.23 -12.38 -7.62
CA LEU A 168 17.28 -12.42 -8.74
C LEU A 168 17.15 -13.82 -9.33
N ARG A 169 18.26 -14.55 -9.51
CA ARG A 169 18.23 -15.92 -10.02
C ARG A 169 17.45 -16.86 -9.10
N GLU A 170 17.70 -16.74 -7.80
CA GLU A 170 17.02 -17.53 -6.77
C GLU A 170 15.52 -17.20 -6.71
N PHE A 171 15.16 -15.91 -6.79
CA PHE A 171 13.77 -15.47 -6.73
C PHE A 171 12.98 -15.75 -8.03
N PHE A 172 13.56 -15.47 -9.21
CA PHE A 172 12.90 -15.70 -10.50
C PHE A 172 13.03 -17.14 -11.01
N GLN A 173 13.80 -18.00 -10.33
CA GLN A 173 14.10 -19.36 -10.78
C GLN A 173 14.75 -19.38 -12.18
N VAL A 174 15.67 -18.44 -12.41
CA VAL A 174 16.42 -18.31 -13.66
C VAL A 174 17.89 -18.65 -13.40
N PRO A 175 18.38 -19.84 -13.77
CA PRO A 175 19.73 -20.27 -13.36
C PRO A 175 20.85 -19.50 -14.06
N CYS A 176 20.60 -18.95 -15.25
CA CYS A 176 21.60 -18.29 -16.10
C CYS A 176 22.01 -16.89 -15.57
N PRO A 177 23.28 -16.70 -15.17
CA PRO A 177 23.78 -15.39 -14.71
C PRO A 177 23.69 -14.28 -15.75
N TRP A 178 23.92 -14.61 -17.02
CA TRP A 178 23.85 -13.66 -18.13
C TRP A 178 22.43 -13.16 -18.37
N LEU A 179 21.43 -14.04 -18.29
CA LEU A 179 20.03 -13.65 -18.40
C LEU A 179 19.63 -12.73 -17.24
N ALA A 180 20.00 -13.08 -16.00
CA ALA A 180 19.75 -12.23 -14.85
C ALA A 180 20.40 -10.84 -14.99
N HIS A 181 21.64 -10.78 -15.47
CA HIS A 181 22.31 -9.51 -15.74
C HIS A 181 21.59 -8.70 -16.82
N TYR A 182 21.19 -9.35 -17.92
CA TYR A 182 20.43 -8.72 -18.98
C TYR A 182 19.11 -8.14 -18.47
N LEU A 183 18.33 -8.90 -17.69
CA LEU A 183 17.08 -8.42 -17.11
C LEU A 183 17.31 -7.19 -16.23
N LEU A 184 18.25 -7.27 -15.28
CA LEU A 184 18.59 -6.14 -14.40
C LEU A 184 19.03 -4.90 -15.16
N SER A 185 19.79 -5.07 -16.24
CA SER A 185 20.30 -3.97 -17.06
C SER A 185 19.25 -3.40 -18.03
N SER A 186 18.24 -4.20 -18.39
CA SER A 186 17.13 -3.76 -19.23
C SER A 186 16.08 -2.94 -18.49
N MET A 187 16.13 -2.94 -17.15
CA MET A 187 15.29 -2.14 -16.29
C MET A 187 16.06 -0.88 -15.86
N ASN A 188 15.39 0.26 -15.76
CA ASN A 188 15.98 1.53 -15.31
C ASN A 188 16.24 1.54 -13.80
N LEU A 189 17.08 0.62 -13.31
CA LEU A 189 17.43 0.45 -11.90
C LEU A 189 18.65 1.31 -11.54
N ILE A 190 18.67 1.79 -10.30
CA ILE A 190 19.81 2.50 -9.73
C ILE A 190 20.82 1.45 -9.23
N SER A 191 22.11 1.61 -9.54
CA SER A 191 23.16 0.69 -9.09
C SER A 191 24.14 1.36 -8.12
N GLU A 192 24.35 0.77 -6.94
CA GLU A 192 25.25 1.31 -5.91
C GLU A 192 26.74 1.16 -6.24
N SER A 193 27.15 0.24 -7.12
CA SER A 193 28.58 0.00 -7.40
C SER A 193 28.89 -0.54 -8.80
N LYS A 194 30.14 -0.33 -9.24
CA LYS A 194 30.65 -0.76 -10.56
C LYS A 194 31.29 -2.17 -10.58
N ASN A 195 31.41 -2.85 -9.44
CA ASN A 195 32.25 -4.06 -9.27
C ASN A 195 31.47 -5.34 -8.83
N LYS A 196 32.20 -6.43 -8.51
CA LYS A 196 31.67 -7.65 -7.85
C LYS A 196 30.88 -7.26 -6.61
N GLY A 197 29.61 -7.67 -6.56
CA GLY A 197 28.68 -7.27 -5.49
C GLY A 197 27.72 -6.14 -5.87
N ARG A 198 27.61 -5.78 -7.16
CA ARG A 198 26.62 -4.81 -7.64
C ARG A 198 25.22 -5.13 -7.11
N ARG A 199 24.66 -4.16 -6.39
CA ARG A 199 23.28 -4.13 -5.91
C ARG A 199 22.48 -3.18 -6.78
N TYR A 200 21.25 -3.57 -7.06
CA TYR A 200 20.29 -2.80 -7.83
C TYR A 200 19.12 -2.41 -6.93
N MET A 201 18.61 -1.20 -7.13
CA MET A 201 17.48 -0.63 -6.41
C MET A 201 16.43 -0.12 -7.40
N LEU A 202 15.16 -0.26 -7.03
CA LEU A 202 14.07 0.34 -7.78
C LEU A 202 13.89 1.80 -7.34
N ASN A 203 13.72 2.70 -8.32
CA ASN A 203 13.22 4.03 -8.03
C ASN A 203 11.69 3.98 -8.02
N PHE A 204 11.08 4.06 -6.84
CA PHE A 204 9.62 4.08 -6.70
C PHE A 204 8.98 5.43 -7.12
N ASN A 205 9.77 6.45 -7.46
CA ASN A 205 9.31 7.80 -7.79
C ASN A 205 9.25 8.09 -9.30
N SER A 206 8.87 7.12 -10.14
CA SER A 206 8.68 7.32 -11.60
C SER A 206 7.24 7.15 -12.02
#